data_AF-A0A956RR81-F1
#
_entry.id   AF-A0A956RR81-F1
#
_cell.length_a   1.000
_cell.length_b   1.000
_cell.length_c   1.000
_cell.angle_alpha   90.00
_cell.angle_beta   90.00
_cell.angle_gamma   90.00
#
_symmetry.space_group_name_H-M   'P 1'
#
loop_
_entity.id
_entity.type
_entity.pdbx_description
1 polymer ?
#
loop_
_entity_poly.entity_id
_entity_poly.type
_entity_poly.pdbx_seq_one_letter_code
_entity_poly.pdbx_strand_id
1 'polypeptide(L)'
;MAPADFGHEAHVRLAYVYLCQDPPDAATQRMRAALLAFLGHLGIGDAKFHETLTGAWVDAVHHFMSRTDLCADFREFIERNPVLSDSKIMLSHYSAEVLFSDAARKSYLDPDLEPIPKPPR
;
A
#
# COMPACT_ATOMS: atom_id res chain seq x y z
N MET A 1 5.92 -19.44 -4.30
CA MET A 1 5.24 -18.21 -4.77
C MET A 1 6.30 -17.33 -5.39
N ALA A 2 6.21 -17.05 -6.68
CA ALA A 2 7.12 -16.10 -7.35
C ALA A 2 6.75 -14.66 -6.94
N PRO A 3 7.66 -13.68 -7.07
CA PRO A 3 7.34 -12.27 -6.80
C PRO A 3 6.16 -11.75 -7.61
N ALA A 4 6.01 -12.25 -8.85
CA ALA A 4 4.91 -11.90 -9.75
C ALA A 4 3.55 -12.48 -9.31
N ASP A 5 3.55 -13.55 -8.52
CA ASP A 5 2.33 -14.15 -7.97
C ASP A 5 1.77 -13.35 -6.79
N PHE A 6 2.61 -12.51 -6.16
CA PHE A 6 2.19 -11.54 -5.16
C PHE A 6 1.81 -10.22 -5.84
N GLY A 7 0.64 -10.25 -6.50
CA GLY A 7 0.13 -9.13 -7.28
C GLY A 7 -0.45 -7.99 -6.44
N HIS A 8 -1.01 -6.99 -7.12
CA HIS A 8 -1.60 -5.79 -6.51
C HIS A 8 -2.64 -6.11 -5.42
N GLU A 9 -3.63 -6.95 -5.73
CA GLU A 9 -4.69 -7.33 -4.79
C GLU A 9 -4.15 -7.98 -3.51
N ALA A 10 -3.09 -8.79 -3.62
CA ALA A 10 -2.47 -9.43 -2.46
C ALA A 10 -1.81 -8.41 -1.52
N HIS A 11 -1.20 -7.34 -2.07
CA HIS A 11 -0.66 -6.24 -1.27
C HIS A 11 -1.77 -5.46 -0.57
N VAL A 12 -2.85 -5.12 -1.28
CA VAL A 12 -4.02 -4.43 -0.71
C VAL A 12 -4.65 -5.25 0.40
N ARG A 13 -4.81 -6.56 0.19
CA ARG A 13 -5.32 -7.49 1.22
C ARG A 13 -4.42 -7.54 2.45
N LEU A 14 -3.10 -7.58 2.26
CA LEU A 14 -2.16 -7.62 3.38
C LEU A 14 -2.20 -6.31 4.19
N ALA A 15 -2.25 -5.16 3.52
CA ALA A 15 -2.43 -3.86 4.17
C ALA A 15 -3.73 -3.80 4.98
N TYR A 16 -4.85 -4.27 4.42
CA TYR A 16 -6.14 -4.37 5.11
C TYR A 16 -6.03 -5.22 6.39
N VAL A 17 -5.43 -6.41 6.31
CA VAL A 17 -5.25 -7.30 7.47
C VAL A 17 -4.44 -6.62 8.58
N TYR A 18 -3.36 -5.92 8.24
CA TYR A 18 -2.56 -5.20 9.24
C TYR A 18 -3.33 -4.02 9.84
N LEU A 19 -4.07 -3.26 9.03
CA LEU A 19 -4.90 -2.15 9.51
C LEU A 19 -6.08 -2.59 10.38
N CYS A 20 -6.56 -3.83 10.25
CA CYS A 20 -7.53 -4.40 11.19
C CYS A 20 -6.95 -4.68 12.58
N GLN A 21 -5.63 -4.78 12.71
CA GLN A 21 -4.95 -5.22 13.94
C GLN A 21 -4.15 -4.11 14.61
N ASP A 22 -3.64 -3.17 13.81
CA ASP A 22 -2.66 -2.19 14.23
C ASP A 22 -3.03 -0.77 13.76
N PRO A 23 -2.58 0.28 14.47
CA PRO A 23 -2.60 1.65 13.96
C PRO A 23 -1.83 1.78 12.64
N PRO A 24 -2.15 2.78 11.79
CA PRO A 24 -1.58 2.93 10.45
C PRO A 24 -0.05 2.96 10.42
N ASP A 25 0.60 3.65 11.38
CA ASP A 25 2.06 3.70 11.47
C ASP A 25 2.67 2.31 11.70
N ALA A 26 2.07 1.50 12.58
CA ALA A 26 2.50 0.14 12.88
C ALA A 26 2.20 -0.83 11.72
N ALA A 27 1.02 -0.70 11.08
CA ALA A 27 0.65 -1.46 9.89
C ALA A 27 1.64 -1.21 8.74
N THR A 28 2.07 0.04 8.55
CA THR A 28 3.08 0.43 7.55
C THR A 28 4.41 -0.25 7.81
N GLN A 29 4.89 -0.25 9.06
CA GLN A 29 6.15 -0.92 9.42
C GLN A 29 6.06 -2.44 9.25
N ARG A 30 4.93 -3.06 9.59
CA ARG A 30 4.69 -4.50 9.37
C ARG A 30 4.66 -4.83 7.88
N MET A 31 4.03 -4.00 7.06
CA MET A 31 4.00 -4.15 5.60
C MET A 31 5.42 -4.11 5.03
N ARG A 32 6.19 -3.09 5.38
CA ARG A 32 7.60 -2.95 4.98
C ARG A 32 8.44 -4.16 5.37
N ALA A 33 8.36 -4.59 6.63
CA ALA A 33 9.11 -5.74 7.13
C ALA A 33 8.72 -7.04 6.40
N ALA A 34 7.43 -7.26 6.15
CA ALA A 34 6.94 -8.45 5.45
C ALA A 34 7.42 -8.50 3.99
N LEU A 35 7.37 -7.37 3.28
CA LEU A 35 7.84 -7.29 1.89
C LEU A 35 9.34 -7.50 1.78
N LEU A 36 10.13 -6.86 2.64
CA LEU A 36 11.59 -7.05 2.66
C LEU A 36 11.98 -8.48 3.02
N ALA A 37 11.32 -9.09 4.01
CA ALA A 37 11.55 -10.48 4.37
C ALA A 37 11.20 -11.45 3.23
N PHE A 38 10.10 -11.18 2.51
CA PHE A 38 9.70 -11.97 1.34
C PHE A 38 10.73 -11.88 0.21
N LEU A 39 11.20 -10.66 -0.12
CA LEU A 39 12.25 -10.46 -1.12
C LEU A 39 13.58 -11.13 -0.71
N GLY A 40 13.93 -11.06 0.57
CA GLY A 40 15.10 -11.74 1.15
C GLY A 40 15.00 -13.25 1.04
N HIS A 41 13.84 -13.84 1.35
CA HIS A 41 13.58 -15.27 1.22
C HIS A 41 13.72 -15.75 -0.23
N LEU A 42 13.39 -14.90 -1.21
CA LEU A 42 13.52 -15.21 -2.64
C LEU A 42 14.93 -14.94 -3.20
N GLY A 43 15.84 -14.36 -2.40
CA GLY A 43 17.22 -14.08 -2.83
C GLY A 43 17.35 -12.99 -3.89
N ILE A 44 16.33 -12.15 -4.10
CA ILE A 44 16.30 -11.12 -5.16
C ILE A 44 16.68 -9.72 -4.66
N GLY A 45 16.97 -9.57 -3.37
CA GLY A 45 17.36 -8.30 -2.75
C GLY A 45 16.23 -7.28 -2.64
N ASP A 46 16.54 -6.12 -2.09
CA ASP A 46 15.59 -5.03 -1.79
C ASP A 46 15.31 -4.10 -2.97
N ALA A 47 16.03 -4.23 -4.10
CA ALA A 47 15.84 -3.35 -5.27
C ALA A 47 14.40 -3.39 -5.85
N LYS A 48 13.65 -4.46 -5.58
CA LYS A 48 12.23 -4.59 -5.96
C LYS A 48 11.26 -3.94 -4.97
N PHE A 49 11.71 -3.61 -3.77
CA PHE A 49 10.94 -2.89 -2.79
C PHE A 49 10.77 -1.41 -3.18
N HIS A 50 9.67 -0.80 -2.74
CA HIS A 50 9.33 0.58 -3.04
C HIS A 50 8.67 1.24 -1.83
N GLU A 51 9.42 2.08 -1.12
CA GLU A 51 9.00 2.69 0.15
C GLU A 51 7.77 3.59 -0.02
N THR A 52 7.78 4.53 -0.98
CA THR A 52 6.64 5.44 -1.22
C THR A 52 5.36 4.69 -1.58
N LEU A 53 5.40 3.78 -2.56
CA LEU A 53 4.22 3.00 -2.94
C LEU A 53 3.67 2.19 -1.76
N THR A 54 4.54 1.58 -0.96
CA THR A 54 4.11 0.80 0.21
C THR A 54 3.34 1.67 1.20
N GLY A 55 3.89 2.83 1.58
CA GLY A 55 3.22 3.77 2.49
C GLY A 55 1.92 4.33 1.91
N ALA A 56 1.95 4.77 0.65
CA ALA A 56 0.81 5.34 -0.05
C ALA A 56 -0.38 4.37 -0.14
N TRP A 57 -0.13 3.08 -0.39
CA TRP A 57 -1.19 2.07 -0.40
C TRP A 57 -1.76 1.79 0.99
N VAL A 58 -0.93 1.81 2.05
CA VAL A 58 -1.45 1.69 3.42
C VAL A 58 -2.35 2.87 3.76
N ASP A 59 -1.93 4.10 3.44
CA ASP A 59 -2.74 5.30 3.63
C ASP A 59 -4.07 5.24 2.84
N ALA A 60 -4.03 4.79 1.58
CA ALA A 60 -5.23 4.64 0.76
C ALA A 60 -6.20 3.60 1.33
N VAL A 61 -5.72 2.42 1.70
CA VAL A 61 -6.57 1.38 2.31
C VAL A 61 -7.18 1.89 3.61
N HIS A 62 -6.40 2.56 4.46
CA HIS A 62 -6.87 3.14 5.71
C HIS A 62 -7.97 4.19 5.50
N HIS A 63 -7.81 5.06 4.49
CA HIS A 63 -8.83 6.04 4.12
C HIS A 63 -10.16 5.38 3.72
N PHE A 64 -10.11 4.36 2.87
CA PHE A 64 -11.34 3.67 2.46
C PHE A 64 -11.95 2.86 3.60
N MET A 65 -11.14 2.29 4.49
CA MET A 65 -11.63 1.64 5.71
C MET A 65 -12.39 2.64 6.61
N SER A 66 -11.93 3.88 6.75
CA SER A 66 -12.62 4.88 7.58
C SER A 66 -13.92 5.41 6.97
N ARG A 67 -14.15 5.18 5.67
CA ARG A 67 -15.32 5.67 4.92
C ARG A 67 -16.32 4.58 4.54
N THR A 68 -15.94 3.32 4.75
CA THR A 68 -16.79 2.17 4.48
C THR A 68 -17.36 1.69 5.81
N ASP A 69 -18.66 1.40 5.84
CA ASP A 69 -19.26 0.70 6.97
C ASP A 69 -18.53 -0.63 7.24
N LEU A 70 -18.66 -1.16 8.45
CA LEU A 70 -18.02 -2.40 8.85
C LEU A 70 -18.30 -3.53 7.85
N CYS A 71 -17.24 -4.06 7.23
CA CYS A 71 -17.28 -5.24 6.36
C CYS A 71 -16.99 -6.52 7.16
N ALA A 72 -17.56 -7.64 6.74
CA ALA A 72 -17.28 -8.95 7.34
C ALA A 72 -15.86 -9.45 7.00
N ASP A 73 -15.37 -9.15 5.80
CA ASP A 73 -14.05 -9.57 5.32
C ASP A 73 -13.49 -8.64 4.22
N PHE A 74 -12.28 -8.99 3.75
CA PHE A 74 -11.60 -8.28 2.67
C PHE A 74 -12.37 -8.28 1.34
N ARG A 75 -13.10 -9.36 1.03
CA ARG A 75 -13.82 -9.48 -0.24
C ARG A 75 -14.95 -8.45 -0.30
N GLU A 76 -15.73 -8.36 0.77
CA GLU A 76 -16.78 -7.33 0.87
C GLU A 76 -16.16 -5.92 0.82
N PHE A 77 -15.03 -5.71 1.49
CA PHE A 77 -14.32 -4.43 1.46
C PHE A 77 -13.88 -4.01 0.05
N ILE A 78 -13.28 -4.91 -0.74
CA ILE A 78 -12.81 -4.57 -2.09
C ILE A 78 -13.98 -4.42 -3.08
N GLU A 79 -15.06 -5.19 -2.92
CA GLU A 79 -16.29 -5.05 -3.72
C GLU A 79 -16.96 -3.68 -3.50
N ARG A 80 -16.90 -3.14 -2.27
CA ARG A 80 -17.39 -1.79 -1.94
C ARG A 80 -16.44 -0.67 -2.35
N ASN A 81 -15.14 -0.97 -2.52
CA ASN A 81 -14.11 0.01 -2.84
C ASN A 81 -13.31 -0.41 -4.10
N PRO A 82 -13.97 -0.53 -5.27
CA PRO A 82 -13.33 -1.04 -6.49
C PRO A 82 -12.17 -0.18 -6.99
N VAL A 83 -12.11 1.09 -6.56
CA VAL A 83 -11.00 2.02 -6.84
C VAL A 83 -9.65 1.45 -6.36
N LEU A 84 -9.64 0.72 -5.23
CA LEU A 84 -8.43 0.10 -4.70
C LEU A 84 -7.88 -1.02 -5.58
N SER A 85 -8.64 -1.53 -6.56
CA SER A 85 -8.18 -2.54 -7.51
C SER A 85 -7.39 -1.95 -8.68
N ASP A 86 -7.48 -0.64 -8.92
CA ASP A 86 -6.70 0.04 -9.96
C ASP A 86 -5.40 0.59 -9.37
N SER A 87 -4.28 -0.03 -9.72
CA SER A 87 -2.98 0.43 -9.23
C SER A 87 -2.61 1.85 -9.71
N LYS A 88 -3.26 2.34 -10.78
CA LYS A 88 -2.98 3.65 -11.38
C LYS A 88 -3.54 4.81 -10.57
N ILE A 89 -4.38 4.58 -9.55
CA ILE A 89 -4.88 5.66 -8.69
C ILE A 89 -3.74 6.44 -8.02
N MET A 90 -2.58 5.81 -7.80
CA MET A 90 -1.43 6.52 -7.24
C MET A 90 -0.93 7.66 -8.15
N LEU A 91 -1.20 7.60 -9.46
CA LEU A 91 -0.85 8.65 -10.42
C LEU A 91 -1.80 9.85 -10.40
N SER A 92 -2.91 9.82 -9.64
CA SER A 92 -3.66 11.05 -9.33
C SER A 92 -3.04 11.83 -8.18
N HIS A 93 -2.18 11.20 -7.38
CA HIS A 93 -1.55 11.79 -6.20
C HIS A 93 -0.07 12.12 -6.45
N TYR A 94 0.62 11.28 -7.21
CA TYR A 94 2.01 11.45 -7.57
C TYR A 94 2.19 11.67 -9.07
N SER A 95 3.08 12.58 -9.45
CA SER A 95 3.60 12.59 -10.80
C SER A 95 4.41 11.31 -11.07
N ALA A 96 4.47 10.89 -12.34
CA ALA A 96 5.29 9.75 -12.73
C ALA A 96 6.79 9.98 -12.44
N GLU A 97 7.25 11.23 -12.51
CA GLU A 97 8.63 11.61 -12.21
C GLU A 97 8.97 11.35 -10.74
N VAL A 98 8.11 11.78 -9.81
CA VAL A 98 8.31 11.52 -8.38
C VAL A 98 8.13 10.04 -8.07
N LEU A 99 7.01 9.44 -8.50
CA LEU A 99 6.65 8.08 -8.12
C LEU A 99 7.68 7.04 -8.56
N PHE A 100 8.25 7.19 -9.76
CA PHE A 100 9.21 6.23 -10.31
C PHE A 100 10.68 6.62 -10.08
N SER A 101 10.94 7.65 -9.27
CA SER A 101 12.30 8.05 -8.90
C SER A 101 12.97 7.04 -7.95
N ASP A 102 14.30 6.99 -7.98
CA ASP A 102 15.08 6.20 -7.01
C ASP A 102 14.86 6.68 -5.56
N ALA A 103 14.58 7.97 -5.37
CA ALA A 103 14.28 8.53 -4.06
C ALA A 103 12.98 7.93 -3.49
N ALA A 104 11.92 7.84 -4.29
CA ALA A 104 10.64 7.26 -3.88
C ALA A 104 10.73 5.75 -3.59
N ARG A 105 11.70 5.05 -4.19
CA ARG A 105 11.97 3.64 -3.86
C ARG A 105 12.60 3.48 -2.48
N LYS A 106 13.50 4.40 -2.10
CA LYS A 106 14.35 4.31 -0.89
C LYS A 106 13.76 5.00 0.34
N SER A 107 12.94 6.02 0.14
CA SER A 107 12.34 6.83 1.20
C SER A 107 10.93 7.23 0.81
N TYR A 108 10.03 7.29 1.79
CA TYR A 108 8.69 7.80 1.57
C TYR A 108 8.76 9.28 1.17
N LEU A 109 8.13 9.61 0.04
CA LEU A 109 7.94 10.98 -0.43
C LEU A 109 6.45 11.31 -0.35
N ASP A 110 6.14 12.54 0.04
CA ASP A 110 4.78 13.04 0.01
C ASP A 110 4.27 13.21 -1.43
N PRO A 111 2.95 13.06 -1.67
CA PRO A 111 2.32 13.34 -2.97
C PRO A 111 2.61 14.75 -3.47
N ASP A 112 3.00 14.89 -4.73
CA ASP A 112 3.32 16.18 -5.37
C ASP A 112 2.18 16.76 -6.21
N LEU A 113 1.10 16.01 -6.46
CA LEU A 113 -0.09 16.47 -7.17
C LEU A 113 -1.25 16.75 -6.22
N GLU A 114 -1.89 15.70 -5.72
CA GLU A 114 -3.01 15.78 -4.77
C GLU A 114 -2.66 14.98 -3.51
N PRO A 115 -2.93 15.50 -2.30
CA PRO A 115 -2.64 14.77 -1.08
C PRO A 115 -3.46 13.47 -1.02
N ILE A 116 -2.84 12.39 -0.54
CA ILE A 116 -3.59 11.19 -0.18
C ILE A 116 -4.42 11.54 1.05
N PRO A 117 -5.75 11.40 1.01
CA PRO A 117 -6.59 11.71 2.17
C PRO A 117 -6.21 10.82 3.35
N LYS A 118 -5.89 11.41 4.48
CA LYS A 118 -5.65 10.68 5.74
C LYS A 118 -6.88 10.85 6.63
N PRO A 119 -7.45 9.77 7.18
CA PRO A 119 -8.50 9.92 8.18
C PRO A 119 -7.95 10.69 9.40
N PRO A 120 -8.81 11.42 10.12
CA PRO A 120 -8.42 12.08 11.36
C PRO A 120 -7.85 11.04 12.34
N ARG A 121 -6.74 11.42 13.01
CA ARG A 121 -6.08 10.61 14.04
C ARG A 121 -6.96 10.46 15.28
#